data_AF-A0A411PMU8-F1
#
_entry.id   AF-A0A411PMU8-F1
#
_cell.length_a   1.000
_cell.length_b   1.000
_cell.length_c   1.000
_cell.angle_alpha   90.00
_cell.angle_beta   90.00
_cell.angle_gamma   90.00
#
_symmetry.space_group_name_H-M   'P 1'
#
loop_
_entity.id
_entity.type
_entity.pdbx_description
1 polymer ?
#
loop_
_entity_poly.entity_id
_entity_poly.type
_entity_poly.pdbx_seq_one_letter_code
_entity_poly.pdbx_strand_id
1 'polypeptide(L)'
;MKKQIIAGLVAGLIVSGLGIAASVQAQPMTQTLDTETAIGVGGLMICDVFYNENEMPIQGAIVKKAVLDHQKAGIEDHIMTQETSNKLEQYFADFRASSEEQKMHLCNQAIEFARNSTFVK
;
A
#
# COMPACT_ATOMS: atom_id res chain seq x y z
N MET A 1 32.98 17.83 -43.38
CA MET A 1 31.89 17.28 -44.22
C MET A 1 31.33 16.05 -43.52
N LYS A 2 29.99 15.91 -43.48
CA LYS A 2 29.15 14.69 -43.61
C LYS A 2 29.80 13.36 -43.14
N LYS A 3 29.20 12.46 -42.38
CA LYS A 3 27.80 12.02 -42.17
C LYS A 3 27.96 10.70 -41.37
N GLN A 4 27.27 10.52 -40.24
CA GLN A 4 26.12 9.60 -40.09
C GLN A 4 26.44 8.46 -39.11
N ILE A 5 25.38 8.13 -38.38
CA ILE A 5 25.26 7.31 -37.19
C ILE A 5 24.42 6.07 -37.58
N ILE A 6 24.49 5.00 -36.77
CA ILE A 6 23.48 3.92 -36.55
C ILE A 6 23.24 2.89 -37.68
N ALA A 7 23.26 1.61 -37.31
CA ALA A 7 22.11 0.66 -37.41
C ALA A 7 22.45 -0.76 -37.90
N GLY A 8 21.78 -1.73 -37.28
CA GLY A 8 21.60 -3.13 -37.74
C GLY A 8 22.34 -4.12 -36.84
N LEU A 9 21.75 -4.75 -35.82
CA LEU A 9 20.56 -5.63 -35.77
C LEU A 9 20.70 -6.88 -36.65
N VAL A 10 20.20 -8.01 -36.12
CA VAL A 10 19.96 -9.34 -36.74
C VAL A 10 21.15 -10.30 -36.55
N ALA A 11 21.03 -11.53 -36.05
CA ALA A 11 19.91 -12.43 -35.81
C ALA A 11 20.26 -13.39 -34.65
N GLY A 12 19.24 -13.83 -33.93
CA GLY A 12 19.34 -15.01 -33.09
C GLY A 12 19.39 -16.29 -33.93
N LEU A 13 20.13 -17.28 -33.43
CA LEU A 13 19.86 -18.69 -33.72
C LEU A 13 20.31 -19.52 -32.53
N ILE A 14 19.30 -20.12 -31.90
CA ILE A 14 19.35 -21.07 -30.80
C ILE A 14 19.99 -22.37 -31.33
N VAL A 15 20.70 -23.10 -30.47
CA VAL A 15 20.54 -24.56 -30.22
C VAL A 15 21.82 -25.19 -29.63
N SER A 16 21.61 -25.85 -28.48
CA SER A 16 22.38 -26.96 -27.89
C SER A 16 23.63 -26.69 -27.06
N GLY A 17 23.49 -26.96 -25.75
CA GLY A 17 24.55 -27.62 -24.98
C GLY A 17 24.93 -26.95 -23.66
N LEU A 18 24.56 -27.61 -22.56
CA LEU A 18 25.13 -27.47 -21.21
C LEU A 18 24.96 -26.12 -20.49
N GLY A 19 23.86 -26.03 -19.74
CA GLY A 19 24.03 -26.08 -18.28
C GLY A 19 24.63 -24.85 -17.59
N ILE A 20 24.15 -23.66 -17.92
CA ILE A 20 23.99 -22.61 -16.92
C ILE A 20 22.49 -22.40 -16.76
N ALA A 21 21.91 -23.16 -15.83
CA ALA A 21 20.63 -22.79 -15.26
C ALA A 21 20.84 -21.43 -14.60
N ALA A 22 20.67 -20.36 -15.39
CA ALA A 22 20.25 -19.09 -14.85
C ALA A 22 18.94 -19.41 -14.14
N SER A 23 19.04 -19.63 -12.84
CA SER A 23 17.93 -19.54 -11.93
C SER A 23 17.34 -18.15 -12.13
N VAL A 24 16.40 -18.07 -13.07
CA VAL A 24 15.33 -17.08 -13.03
C VAL A 24 14.62 -17.41 -11.73
N GLN A 25 15.17 -16.88 -10.64
CA GLN A 25 14.46 -16.69 -9.40
C GLN A 25 13.27 -15.87 -9.84
N ALA A 26 12.11 -16.52 -9.99
CA ALA A 26 10.84 -15.83 -10.09
C ALA A 26 10.84 -14.88 -8.90
N GLN A 27 11.09 -13.60 -9.17
CA GLN A 27 10.96 -12.57 -8.16
C GLN A 27 9.54 -12.76 -7.61
N PRO A 28 9.32 -12.87 -6.30
CA PRO A 28 7.97 -12.82 -5.78
C PRO A 28 7.37 -11.55 -6.39
N MET A 29 6.34 -11.71 -7.22
CA MET A 29 5.71 -10.56 -7.85
C MET A 29 5.24 -9.67 -6.71
N THR A 30 5.98 -8.59 -6.45
CA THR A 30 5.68 -7.74 -5.31
C THR A 30 4.28 -7.20 -5.54
N GLN A 31 3.35 -7.64 -4.70
CA GLN A 31 1.95 -7.27 -4.87
C GLN A 31 1.83 -5.78 -4.58
N THR A 32 1.21 -5.05 -5.49
CA THR A 32 0.89 -3.64 -5.25
C THR A 32 -0.26 -3.57 -4.27
N LEU A 33 -0.16 -2.70 -3.26
CA LEU A 33 -1.26 -2.43 -2.36
C LEU A 33 -2.37 -1.70 -3.13
N ASP A 34 -3.59 -2.21 -3.09
CA ASP A 34 -4.71 -1.51 -3.66
C ASP A 34 -5.03 -0.23 -2.86
N THR A 35 -5.66 0.73 -3.53
CA THR A 35 -5.86 2.05 -2.94
C THR A 35 -6.84 2.03 -1.78
N GLU A 36 -7.86 1.17 -1.81
CA GLU A 36 -8.87 1.11 -0.76
C GLU A 36 -8.27 0.53 0.52
N THR A 37 -7.47 -0.52 0.42
CA THR A 37 -6.72 -1.09 1.55
C THR A 37 -5.73 -0.08 2.12
N ALA A 38 -5.01 0.65 1.26
CA ALA A 38 -4.08 1.70 1.71
C ALA A 38 -4.79 2.82 2.47
N ILE A 39 -5.92 3.31 1.96
CA ILE A 39 -6.73 4.35 2.62
C ILE A 39 -7.36 3.81 3.90
N GLY A 40 -7.87 2.58 3.89
CA GLY A 40 -8.48 1.95 5.06
C GLY A 40 -7.49 1.81 6.22
N VAL A 41 -6.29 1.29 5.96
CA VAL A 41 -5.25 1.17 6.98
C VAL A 41 -4.66 2.52 7.37
N GLY A 42 -4.46 3.42 6.42
CA GLY A 42 -4.09 4.81 6.73
C GLY A 42 -5.11 5.50 7.64
N GLY A 43 -6.41 5.27 7.37
CA GLY A 43 -7.53 5.70 8.21
C GLY A 43 -7.41 5.20 9.63
N LEU A 44 -7.14 3.90 9.83
CA LEU A 44 -6.91 3.34 11.15
C LEU A 44 -5.74 4.02 11.88
N MET A 45 -4.64 4.29 11.17
CA MET A 45 -3.46 4.93 11.75
C MET A 45 -3.73 6.38 12.19
N ILE A 46 -4.37 7.19 11.34
CA ILE A 46 -4.68 8.58 11.70
C ILE A 46 -5.76 8.65 12.78
N CYS A 47 -6.67 7.68 12.83
CA CYS A 47 -7.66 7.55 13.89
C CYS A 47 -7.05 7.14 15.23
N ASP A 48 -5.99 6.32 15.27
CA ASP A 48 -5.25 6.05 16.50
C ASP A 48 -4.68 7.35 17.09
N VAL A 49 -4.05 8.18 16.25
CA VAL A 49 -3.56 9.50 16.67
C VAL A 49 -4.70 10.36 17.21
N PHE A 50 -5.78 10.50 16.44
CA PHE A 50 -6.93 11.32 16.81
C PHE A 50 -7.58 10.85 18.13
N TYR A 51 -7.78 9.55 18.33
CA TYR A 51 -8.36 9.03 19.57
C TYR A 51 -7.43 9.18 20.77
N ASN A 52 -6.11 9.05 20.57
CA ASN A 52 -5.15 9.30 21.63
C ASN A 52 -5.10 10.78 22.03
N GLU A 53 -5.19 11.70 21.07
CA GLU A 53 -5.25 13.15 21.33
C GLU A 53 -6.52 13.59 22.06
N ASN A 54 -7.63 12.87 21.89
CA ASN A 54 -8.94 13.19 22.49
C ASN A 54 -9.29 12.32 23.70
N GLU A 55 -8.30 11.64 24.29
CA GLU A 55 -8.49 10.81 25.50
C GLU A 55 -9.59 9.74 25.34
N MET A 56 -9.63 9.08 24.17
CA MET A 56 -10.59 8.02 23.83
C MET A 56 -9.91 6.63 23.81
N PRO A 57 -9.49 6.09 24.98
CA PRO A 57 -8.59 4.93 25.04
C PRO A 57 -9.21 3.63 24.52
N ILE A 58 -10.53 3.48 24.62
CA ILE A 58 -11.23 2.28 24.14
C ILE A 58 -11.19 2.23 22.61
N GLN A 59 -11.53 3.34 21.96
CA GLN A 59 -11.51 3.48 20.51
C GLN A 59 -10.08 3.39 19.98
N GLY A 60 -9.12 4.06 20.65
CA GLY A 60 -7.69 3.95 20.36
C GLY A 60 -7.20 2.50 20.39
N ALA A 61 -7.58 1.72 21.41
CA ALA A 61 -7.22 0.30 21.50
C ALA A 61 -7.79 -0.54 20.34
N ILE A 62 -9.02 -0.25 19.90
CA ILE A 62 -9.67 -0.95 18.77
C ILE A 62 -8.89 -0.70 17.48
N VAL A 63 -8.63 0.56 17.13
CA VAL A 63 -7.93 0.90 15.89
C VAL A 63 -6.48 0.43 15.94
N LYS A 64 -5.80 0.54 17.07
CA LYS A 64 -4.43 0.03 17.25
C LYS A 64 -4.35 -1.47 17.03
N LYS A 65 -5.30 -2.25 17.56
CA LYS A 65 -5.38 -3.69 17.30
C LYS A 65 -5.57 -3.97 15.82
N ALA A 66 -6.46 -3.22 15.15
CA ALA A 66 -6.71 -3.38 13.73
C ALA A 66 -5.49 -3.06 12.86
N VAL A 67 -4.73 -1.99 13.17
CA VAL A 67 -3.45 -1.69 12.51
C VAL A 67 -2.47 -2.85 12.68
N LEU A 68 -2.28 -3.33 13.92
CA LEU A 68 -1.38 -4.45 14.20
C LEU A 68 -1.75 -5.72 13.45
N ASP A 69 -3.04 -5.97 13.22
CA ASP A 69 -3.49 -7.14 12.46
C ASP A 69 -3.15 -7.03 10.98
N HIS A 70 -3.28 -5.86 10.37
CA HIS A 70 -2.84 -5.62 8.99
C HIS A 70 -1.32 -5.71 8.85
N GLN A 71 -0.56 -5.21 9.83
CA GLN A 71 0.88 -5.37 9.89
C GLN A 71 1.29 -6.85 9.95
N LYS A 72 0.64 -7.64 10.82
CA LYS A 72 0.86 -9.09 10.92
C LYS A 72 0.49 -9.85 9.65
N ALA A 73 -0.48 -9.33 8.89
CA ALA A 73 -0.88 -9.87 7.59
C ALA A 73 0.09 -9.49 6.44
N GLY A 74 1.17 -8.74 6.72
CA GLY A 74 2.19 -8.41 5.72
C GLY A 74 1.81 -7.24 4.81
N ILE A 75 1.00 -6.29 5.29
CA ILE A 75 0.67 -5.09 4.50
C ILE A 75 1.91 -4.28 4.12
N GLU A 76 2.92 -4.31 4.97
CA GLU A 76 4.20 -3.61 4.76
C GLU A 76 5.03 -4.23 3.62
N ASP A 77 4.75 -5.48 3.22
CA ASP A 77 5.44 -6.16 2.12
C ASP A 77 4.89 -5.74 0.74
N HIS A 78 3.79 -4.98 0.70
CA HIS A 78 3.16 -4.53 -0.53
C HIS A 78 3.72 -3.18 -1.00
N ILE A 79 3.95 -3.04 -2.31
CA ILE A 79 4.39 -1.76 -2.88
C ILE A 79 3.19 -0.83 -3.01
N MET A 80 3.32 0.37 -2.45
CA MET A 80 2.38 1.44 -2.68
C MET A 80 2.76 2.21 -3.96
N THR A 81 1.83 2.34 -4.89
CA THR A 81 2.05 3.13 -6.11
C THR A 81 2.10 4.63 -5.78
N GLN A 82 2.67 5.45 -6.67
CA GLN A 82 2.62 6.91 -6.52
C GLN A 82 1.18 7.43 -6.49
N GLU A 83 0.30 6.88 -7.33
CA GLU A 83 -1.11 7.28 -7.36
C GLU A 83 -1.80 6.99 -6.01
N THR A 84 -1.59 5.79 -5.47
CA THR A 84 -2.12 5.42 -4.15
C THR A 84 -1.55 6.30 -3.05
N SER A 85 -0.25 6.60 -3.09
CA SER A 85 0.39 7.50 -2.14
C SER A 85 -0.25 8.89 -2.17
N ASN A 86 -0.46 9.46 -3.36
CA ASN A 86 -1.10 10.77 -3.52
C ASN A 86 -2.55 10.78 -2.98
N LYS A 87 -3.32 9.70 -3.22
CA LYS A 87 -4.69 9.59 -2.68
C LYS A 87 -4.70 9.45 -1.17
N LEU A 88 -3.74 8.73 -0.60
CA LEU A 88 -3.59 8.60 0.85
C LEU A 88 -3.18 9.94 1.50
N GLU A 89 -2.28 10.69 0.87
CA GLU A 89 -1.91 12.04 1.30
C GLU A 89 -3.11 12.99 1.27
N GLN A 90 -3.89 12.96 0.20
CA GLN A 90 -5.13 13.73 0.08
C GLN A 90 -6.11 13.35 1.19
N TYR A 91 -6.33 12.06 1.43
CA TYR A 91 -7.17 11.57 2.53
C TYR A 91 -6.71 12.12 3.89
N PHE A 92 -5.41 12.15 4.18
CA PHE A 92 -4.89 12.74 5.41
C PHE A 92 -5.02 14.25 5.49
N ALA A 93 -4.93 14.95 4.36
CA ALA A 93 -5.19 16.39 4.30
C ALA A 93 -6.67 16.68 4.61
N ASP A 94 -7.57 15.95 3.96
CA ASP A 94 -9.02 16.08 4.15
C ASP A 94 -9.43 15.72 5.58
N PHE A 95 -8.88 14.64 6.14
CA PHE A 95 -9.10 14.27 7.54
C PHE A 95 -8.67 15.40 8.48
N ARG A 96 -7.50 15.98 8.29
CA ARG A 96 -6.99 17.07 9.14
C ARG A 96 -7.84 18.33 9.05
N ALA A 97 -8.30 18.68 7.84
CA ALA A 97 -9.17 19.83 7.59
C ALA A 97 -10.63 19.63 8.03
N SER A 98 -11.04 18.39 8.31
CA SER A 98 -12.41 18.04 8.70
C SER A 98 -12.76 18.48 10.12
N SER A 99 -14.05 18.68 10.37
CA SER A 99 -14.60 18.87 11.72
C SER A 99 -14.41 17.62 12.58
N GLU A 100 -14.54 17.76 13.89
CA GLU A 100 -14.46 16.63 14.82
C GLU A 100 -15.53 15.56 14.53
N GLU A 101 -16.77 15.97 14.26
CA GLU A 101 -17.86 15.05 13.87
C GLU A 101 -17.50 14.27 12.59
N GLN A 102 -16.93 14.95 11.60
CA GLN A 102 -16.52 14.31 10.35
C GLN A 102 -15.32 13.38 10.57
N LYS A 103 -14.36 13.73 11.44
CA LYS A 103 -13.25 12.85 11.84
C LYS A 103 -13.78 11.59 12.53
N MET A 104 -14.73 11.72 13.45
CA MET A 104 -15.40 10.59 14.08
C MET A 104 -16.09 9.69 13.05
N HIS A 105 -16.78 10.27 12.06
CA HIS A 105 -17.39 9.51 10.97
C HIS A 105 -16.37 8.75 10.14
N LEU A 106 -15.27 9.40 9.74
CA LEU A 106 -14.18 8.78 8.99
C LEU A 106 -13.51 7.64 9.79
N CYS A 107 -13.38 7.78 11.10
CA CYS A 107 -12.84 6.72 11.95
C CYS A 107 -13.79 5.54 12.10
N ASN A 108 -15.10 5.77 12.15
CA ASN A 108 -16.06 4.68 12.10
C ASN A 108 -15.98 3.91 10.78
N GLN A 109 -15.81 4.61 9.64
CA GLN A 109 -15.60 3.97 8.35
C GLN A 109 -14.29 3.15 8.32
N ALA A 110 -13.20 3.65 8.90
CA ALA A 110 -11.94 2.91 8.97
C ALA A 110 -12.06 1.63 9.84
N ILE A 111 -12.81 1.70 10.94
CA ILE A 111 -13.11 0.53 11.78
C ILE A 111 -13.99 -0.47 11.01
N GLU A 112 -15.00 0.00 10.27
CA GLU A 112 -15.83 -0.86 9.41
C GLU A 112 -15.00 -1.52 8.30
N PHE A 113 -14.08 -0.78 7.67
CA PHE A 113 -13.09 -1.35 6.76
C PHE A 113 -12.34 -2.49 7.43
N ALA A 114 -11.76 -2.28 8.62
CA ALA A 114 -10.99 -3.32 9.30
C ALA A 114 -11.81 -4.59 9.61
N ARG A 115 -13.11 -4.44 9.87
CA ARG A 115 -14.02 -5.56 10.15
C ARG A 115 -14.37 -6.37 8.90
N ASN A 116 -14.37 -5.73 7.73
CA ASN A 116 -14.78 -6.32 6.46
C ASN A 116 -13.60 -6.57 5.51
N SER A 117 -12.39 -6.14 5.90
CA SER A 117 -11.17 -6.25 5.11
C SER A 117 -10.83 -7.72 4.87
N THR A 118 -10.64 -8.07 3.60
CA THR A 118 -10.17 -9.40 3.19
C THR A 118 -8.64 -9.53 3.29
N PHE A 119 -7.95 -8.44 3.62
CA PHE A 119 -6.50 -8.40 3.80
C PHE A 119 -6.07 -9.16 5.07
N VAL A 120 -6.85 -9.03 6.14
CA VAL A 120 -6.66 -9.76 7.41
C VAL A 120 -7.56 -10.99 7.39
N LYS A 121 -7.00 -12.18 7.68
CA LYS A 121 -7.70 -13.47 7.69
C LYS A 121 -7.86 -14.02 9.10
#